data_AF-A0A971SL64-F1
#
_entry.id   AF-A0A971SL64-F1
#
_cell.length_a   1.000
_cell.length_b   1.000
_cell.length_c   1.000
_cell.angle_alpha   90.00
_cell.angle_beta   90.00
_cell.angle_gamma   90.00
#
_symmetry.space_group_name_H-M   'P 1'
#
loop_
_entity.id
_entity.type
_entity.pdbx_description
1 polymer ?
#
loop_
_entity_poly.entity_id
_entity_poly.type
_entity_poly.pdbx_seq_one_letter_code
_entity_poly.pdbx_strand_id
1 'polypeptide(L)' 'MKIIQVLPELDIGGVERHVIDLSNELAERGHDVMVISNGGQMQ' A
#
# COMPACT_ATOMS: atom_id res chain seq x y z
N MET A 1 8.04 8.61 10.28
CA MET A 1 6.96 9.55 9.90
C MET A 1 5.66 8.78 9.79
N LYS A 2 4.49 9.43 9.93
CA LYS A 2 3.19 8.79 9.65
C LYS A 2 2.80 9.04 8.20
N ILE A 3 2.50 7.99 7.45
CA ILE A 3 2.21 8.04 6.02
C ILE A 3 0.92 7.26 5.76
N ILE A 4 -0.03 7.89 5.06
CA ILE A 4 -1.30 7.26 4.68
C ILE A 4 -1.36 7.21 3.16
N GLN A 5 -1.61 6.02 2.61
CA GLN A 5 -1.83 5.80 1.18
C GLN A 5 -3.27 5.34 0.97
N VAL A 6 -3.98 6.00 0.05
CA VAL A 6 -5.40 5.73 -0.24
C VAL A 6 -5.53 5.33 -1.69
N LEU A 7 -6.17 4.18 -1.93
CA LEU A 7 -6.39 3.62 -3.25
C LEU A 7 -7.88 3.37 -3.46
N PRO A 8 -8.40 3.48 -4.69
CA PRO A 8 -9.76 3.07 -4.99
C PRO A 8 -9.95 1.56 -4.77
N GLU A 9 -9.04 0.70 -5.23
CA GLU A 9 -9.11 -0.76 -5.03
C GLU A 9 -7.71 -1.38 -4.95
N LEU A 10 -7.61 -2.52 -4.26
CA LEU A 10 -6.42 -3.40 -4.21
C LEU A 10 -6.66 -4.60 -5.13
N ASP A 11 -6.73 -4.34 -6.43
CA ASP A 11 -6.90 -5.39 -7.42
C ASP A 11 -5.55 -6.01 -7.80
N ILE A 12 -5.59 -7.24 -8.31
CA ILE A 12 -4.40 -7.94 -8.79
C ILE A 12 -4.04 -7.34 -10.15
N GLY A 13 -3.31 -6.22 -10.10
CA GLY A 13 -2.85 -5.45 -11.25
C GLY A 13 -1.44 -4.91 -11.03
N GLY A 14 -0.90 -4.26 -12.07
CA GLY A 14 0.48 -3.77 -12.06
C GLY A 14 0.74 -2.58 -11.13
N VAL A 15 -0.28 -1.79 -10.78
CA VAL A 15 -0.11 -0.53 -10.02
C VAL A 15 -0.08 -0.82 -8.51
N GLU A 16 -0.88 -1.77 -8.08
CA GLU A 16 -1.14 -2.14 -6.70
C GLU A 16 0.10 -2.78 -6.08
N ARG A 17 0.81 -3.62 -6.84
CA ARG A 17 2.08 -4.19 -6.43
C ARG A 17 3.14 -3.12 -6.13
N HIS A 18 3.21 -2.06 -6.93
CA HIS A 18 4.15 -0.96 -6.67
C HIS A 18 3.82 -0.21 -5.38
N VAL A 19 2.54 -0.10 -5.04
CA VAL A 19 2.08 0.59 -3.84
C VAL A 19 2.42 -0.22 -2.59
N ILE A 20 2.27 -1.55 -2.66
CA ILE A 20 2.69 -2.46 -1.59
C ILE A 20 4.22 -2.49 -1.47
N ASP A 21 4.95 -2.61 -2.57
CA ASP A 21 6.43 -2.59 -2.56
C ASP A 21 6.95 -1.28 -1.95
N LEU A 22 6.36 -0.14 -2.32
CA LEU A 22 6.68 1.16 -1.72
C LEU A 22 6.32 1.22 -0.23
N SER A 23 5.15 0.71 0.15
CA SER A 23 4.71 0.68 1.55
C SER A 23 5.68 -0.12 2.41
N ASN A 24 6.11 -1.28 1.93
CA ASN A 24 7.06 -2.15 2.61
C ASN A 24 8.42 -1.46 2.78
N GLU A 25 8.96 -0.86 1.72
CA GLU A 25 10.22 -0.11 1.80
C GLU A 25 10.14 1.06 2.79
N LEU A 26 9.02 1.80 2.80
CA LEU A 26 8.81 2.90 3.74
C LEU A 26 8.72 2.39 5.19
N ALA A 27 8.08 1.24 5.41
CA ALA A 27 8.00 0.60 6.72
C ALA A 27 9.38 0.12 7.19
N GLU A 28 10.17 -0.51 6.31
CA GLU A 28 11.55 -0.93 6.59
C GLU A 28 12.47 0.24 6.97
N ARG A 29 12.22 1.43 6.41
CA ARG A 29 12.91 2.68 6.79
C ARG A 29 12.43 3.28 8.11
N GLY A 30 11.55 2.62 8.85
CA GLY A 30 11.06 3.05 10.16
C GLY A 30 9.92 4.07 10.09
N HIS A 31 9.13 4.06 9.01
CA HIS A 31 7.90 4.85 8.93
C HIS A 31 6.68 4.03 9.37
N ASP A 32 5.72 4.72 9.97
CA ASP A 32 4.40 4.19 10.31
C ASP A 32 3.49 4.40 9.09
N VAL A 33 3.22 3.31 8.36
CA VAL A 33 2.55 3.34 7.05
C VAL A 33 1.20 2.64 7.16
N MET A 34 0.15 3.30 6.70
CA MET A 34 -1.22 2.74 6.62
C MET A 34 -1.74 2.85 5.19
N VAL A 35 -2.23 1.72 4.65
CA VAL A 35 -2.85 1.64 3.33
C VAL A 35 -4.35 1.43 3.50
N ILE A 36 -5.17 2.23 2.84
CA ILE A 36 -6.63 2.14 2.83
C ILE A 36 -7.10 1.92 1.38
N SER A 37 -7.93 0.91 1.15
CA SER A 37 -8.63 0.71 -0.13
C SER A 37 -10.14 0.53 0.08
N ASN A 38 -10.94 0.72 -0.98
CA ASN A 38 -12.39 0.45 -0.95
C ASN A 38 -12.75 -1.02 -1.23
N GLY A 39 -11.75 -1.92 -1.25
CA GLY A 39 -11.91 -3.33 -1.63
C GLY A 39 -10.68 -3.89 -2.34
N GLY A 40 -10.80 -5.11 -2.84
CA GLY A 40 -9.72 -5.84 -3.52
C GLY A 40 -9.38 -7.18 -2.85
N GLN A 41 -8.91 -8.15 -3.62
CA GLN A 41 -8.37 -9.41 -3.08
C GLN A 41 -6.84 -9.36 -3.16
N MET A 42 -6.20 -8.95 -2.07
CA MET A 42 -4.80 -9.28 -1.83
C MET A 42 -4.73 -10.79 -1.60
N GLN A 43 -4.40 -11.56 -2.65
CA GLN A 43 -4.00 -12.97 -2.55
C GLN A 43 -2.49 -13.09 -2.47
#